data_AF-A0A0E0G9U7-F1
#
_entry.id   AF-A0A0E0G9U7-F1
#
_cell.length_a   1.000
_cell.length_b   1.000
_cell.length_c   1.000
_cell.angle_alpha   90.00
_cell.angle_beta   90.00
_cell.angle_gamma   90.00
#
_symmetry.space_group_name_H-M   'P 1'
#
loop_
_entity.id
_entity.type
_entity.pdbx_description
1 polymer ?
#
loop_
_entity_poly.entity_id
_entity_poly.type
_entity_poly.pdbx_seq_one_letter_code
_entity_poly.pdbx_strand_id
1 'polypeptide(L)'
;MVAALVVPLLVGLLAVAAAPAPASAARAFFVFGDSLVDNGNNNYLITTARADAPPYGIDYPTHQATGRFSNGLNIPDIISEHLGAEPALPYLSPELRGDKLLVGANFASAGVGILNDTGVQFVNIIRIGDQLQYFREYQRKLRALVGEEQAKRIVNGALVLITLGGNDFVNLLYNLIKLGL
;
A
#
# COMPACT_ATOMS: atom_id res chain seq x y z
N MET A 1 -47.34 20.82 54.66
CA MET A 1 -45.99 21.00 54.09
C MET A 1 -45.44 19.63 53.75
N VAL A 2 -45.12 19.42 52.48
CA VAL A 2 -44.77 18.13 51.87
C VAL A 2 -43.30 17.81 52.15
N ALA A 3 -42.99 16.66 52.75
CA ALA A 3 -41.63 16.14 52.81
C ALA A 3 -41.47 15.11 51.69
N ALA A 4 -40.72 15.46 50.66
CA ALA A 4 -40.46 14.64 49.50
C ALA A 4 -39.51 13.47 49.86
N LEU A 5 -39.93 12.23 49.57
CA LEU A 5 -39.04 11.08 49.54
C LEU A 5 -38.11 11.20 48.33
N VAL A 6 -36.80 11.30 48.57
CA VAL A 6 -35.79 11.20 47.51
C VAL A 6 -35.43 9.73 47.37
N VAL A 7 -35.89 9.09 46.29
CA VAL A 7 -35.45 7.74 45.89
C VAL A 7 -34.17 7.91 45.06
N PRO A 8 -33.04 7.25 45.38
CA PRO A 8 -31.87 7.29 44.52
C PRO A 8 -32.14 6.40 43.29
N LEU A 9 -32.20 7.02 42.12
CA LEU A 9 -32.27 6.33 40.83
C LEU A 9 -30.90 5.68 40.55
N LEU A 10 -30.77 4.37 40.79
CA LEU A 10 -29.63 3.60 40.30
C LEU A 10 -29.74 3.49 38.77
N VAL A 11 -29.00 4.33 38.05
CA VAL A 11 -28.77 4.17 36.61
C VAL A 11 -27.71 3.08 36.44
N GLY A 12 -28.16 1.85 36.21
CA GLY A 12 -27.26 0.77 35.80
C GLY A 12 -26.74 1.04 34.40
N LEU A 13 -25.45 1.35 34.28
CA LEU A 13 -24.77 1.45 33.00
C LEU A 13 -24.63 0.04 32.41
N LEU A 14 -25.59 -0.38 31.58
CA LEU A 14 -25.44 -1.54 30.72
C LEU A 14 -24.37 -1.19 29.68
N ALA A 15 -23.12 -1.55 29.97
CA ALA A 15 -22.08 -1.62 28.96
C ALA A 15 -22.50 -2.70 27.96
N VAL A 16 -23.13 -2.27 26.86
CA VAL A 16 -23.27 -3.10 25.67
C VAL A 16 -21.85 -3.30 25.15
N ALA A 17 -21.24 -4.43 25.52
CA ALA A 17 -20.01 -4.85 24.88
C ALA A 17 -20.33 -5.01 23.39
N ALA A 18 -19.86 -4.06 22.58
CA ALA A 18 -19.86 -4.22 21.15
C ALA A 18 -19.09 -5.51 20.87
N ALA A 19 -19.78 -6.53 20.35
CA ALA A 19 -19.09 -7.70 19.84
C ALA A 19 -18.04 -7.19 18.84
N PRO A 20 -16.78 -7.67 18.89
CA PRO A 20 -15.81 -7.31 17.89
C PRO A 20 -16.45 -7.60 16.53
N ALA A 21 -16.45 -6.61 15.64
CA ALA A 21 -16.86 -6.81 14.27
C ALA A 21 -16.15 -8.07 13.76
N PRO A 22 -16.84 -9.00 13.06
CA PRO A 22 -16.18 -10.18 12.54
C PRO A 22 -14.96 -9.69 11.76
N ALA A 23 -13.77 -10.13 12.18
CA ALA A 23 -12.55 -9.80 11.48
C ALA A 23 -12.77 -10.24 10.04
N SER A 24 -12.85 -9.26 9.12
CA SER A 24 -12.84 -9.54 7.70
C SER A 24 -11.69 -10.50 7.47
N ALA A 25 -11.98 -11.70 6.94
CA ALA A 25 -10.96 -12.70 6.72
C ALA A 25 -9.80 -12.02 5.97
N ALA A 26 -8.64 -11.91 6.62
CA ALA A 26 -7.55 -11.08 6.12
C ALA A 26 -7.25 -11.46 4.67
N ARG A 27 -7.55 -10.55 3.74
CA ARG A 27 -7.33 -10.76 2.31
C ARG A 27 -5.91 -10.30 2.00
N ALA A 28 -5.16 -11.11 1.26
CA ALA A 28 -3.89 -10.64 0.72
C ALA A 28 -4.14 -9.37 -0.11
N PHE A 29 -3.24 -8.40 -0.01
CA PHE A 29 -3.36 -7.13 -0.70
C PHE A 29 -2.20 -6.93 -1.68
N PHE A 30 -2.53 -6.86 -2.98
CA PHE A 30 -1.57 -6.61 -4.04
C PHE A 30 -1.71 -5.20 -4.58
N VAL A 31 -0.61 -4.46 -4.61
CA VAL A 31 -0.59 -3.07 -5.06
C VAL A 31 0.34 -2.96 -6.26
N PHE A 32 -0.15 -2.36 -7.34
CA PHE A 32 0.61 -2.06 -8.54
C PHE A 32 0.44 -0.58 -8.86
N GLY A 33 1.45 0.04 -9.44
CA GLY A 33 1.31 1.42 -9.84
C GLY A 33 2.57 2.26 -9.77
N ASP A 34 2.34 3.55 -9.61
CA ASP A 34 3.34 4.61 -9.55
C ASP A 34 3.55 5.17 -8.12
N SER A 35 4.10 6.38 -8.04
CA SER A 35 4.42 7.06 -6.79
C SER A 35 3.22 7.28 -5.87
N LEU A 36 1.99 7.28 -6.38
CA LEU A 36 0.79 7.46 -5.56
C LEU A 36 0.58 6.31 -4.57
N VAL A 37 1.14 5.14 -4.88
CA VAL A 37 0.97 3.93 -4.08
C VAL A 37 2.28 3.22 -3.77
N ASP A 38 3.43 3.68 -4.28
CA ASP A 38 4.75 3.20 -3.84
C ASP A 38 4.95 3.49 -2.34
N ASN A 39 5.44 2.47 -1.63
CA ASN A 39 5.76 2.53 -0.21
C ASN A 39 7.22 2.21 0.10
N GLY A 40 8.09 2.24 -0.91
CA GLY A 40 9.54 2.19 -0.74
C GLY A 40 10.30 1.26 -1.68
N ASN A 41 9.68 0.73 -2.75
CA ASN A 41 10.42 -0.09 -3.72
C ASN A 41 11.57 0.70 -4.36
N ASN A 42 11.34 1.98 -4.66
CA ASN A 42 12.36 2.84 -5.27
C ASN A 42 13.60 3.06 -4.39
N ASN A 43 13.52 2.85 -3.08
CA ASN A 43 14.67 2.97 -2.18
C ASN A 43 15.72 1.88 -2.42
N TYR A 44 15.32 0.77 -3.06
CA TYR A 44 16.19 -0.35 -3.42
C TYR A 44 16.78 -0.25 -4.83
N LEU A 45 16.51 0.85 -5.57
CA LEU A 45 16.94 1.03 -6.96
C LEU A 45 17.91 2.20 -7.09
N ILE A 46 18.88 2.13 -8.00
CA ILE A 46 19.68 3.32 -8.35
C ILE A 46 18.81 4.25 -9.20
N THR A 47 18.11 5.19 -8.57
CA THR A 47 17.09 6.06 -9.18
C THR A 47 17.06 7.42 -8.52
N THR A 48 16.63 8.43 -9.27
CA THR A 48 16.34 9.77 -8.72
C THR A 48 14.90 9.88 -8.21
N ALA A 49 14.01 8.95 -8.55
CA ALA A 49 12.64 8.92 -8.07
C ALA A 49 12.56 8.26 -6.69
N ARG A 50 13.06 8.91 -5.64
CA ARG A 50 13.02 8.39 -4.26
C ARG A 50 12.31 9.33 -3.30
N ALA A 51 11.73 8.73 -2.25
CA ALA A 51 11.09 9.43 -1.14
C ALA A 51 11.70 9.01 0.21
N ASP A 52 13.03 8.91 0.25
CA ASP A 52 13.86 8.47 1.39
C ASP A 52 14.54 9.66 2.13
N ALA A 53 14.06 10.89 1.93
CA ALA A 53 14.54 12.10 2.58
C ALA A 53 13.39 13.03 3.00
N PRO A 54 13.60 14.01 3.90
CA PRO A 54 12.61 15.04 4.19
C PRO A 54 12.14 15.79 2.91
N PRO A 55 10.87 16.21 2.82
CA PRO A 55 9.85 16.22 3.87
C PRO A 55 9.02 14.92 3.98
N TYR A 56 9.34 13.89 3.19
CA TYR A 56 8.57 12.65 3.22
C TYR A 56 8.58 12.01 4.61
N GLY A 57 7.43 11.53 5.06
CA GLY A 57 7.29 10.89 6.36
C GLY A 57 7.25 11.81 7.60
N ILE A 58 7.21 13.15 7.44
CA ILE A 58 7.13 14.10 8.57
C ILE A 58 5.89 13.88 9.46
N ASP A 59 4.76 13.49 8.87
CA ASP A 59 3.49 13.19 9.55
C ASP A 59 3.30 11.67 9.80
N TYR A 60 4.28 10.84 9.41
CA TYR A 60 4.26 9.41 9.71
C TYR A 60 4.55 9.18 11.21
N PRO A 61 4.04 8.12 11.86
CA PRO A 61 4.26 7.89 13.30
C PRO A 61 5.74 7.86 13.74
N THR A 62 6.66 7.52 12.85
CA THR A 62 8.11 7.51 13.15
C THR A 62 8.79 8.86 12.89
N HIS A 63 8.12 9.81 12.25
CA HIS A 63 8.65 11.10 11.79
C HIS A 63 9.92 10.97 10.92
N GLN A 64 10.07 9.84 10.23
CA GLN A 64 11.20 9.53 9.35
C GLN A 64 10.71 9.25 7.94
N ALA A 65 11.58 9.51 6.94
CA ALA A 65 11.27 9.21 5.56
C ALA A 65 10.99 7.71 5.36
N THR A 66 9.89 7.41 4.69
CA THR A 66 9.34 6.04 4.60
C THR A 66 9.45 5.42 3.21
N GLY A 67 9.89 6.19 2.20
CA GLY A 67 9.79 5.78 0.80
C GLY A 67 8.41 6.04 0.17
N ARG A 68 7.44 6.56 0.92
CA ARG A 68 6.15 7.02 0.39
C ARG A 68 6.27 8.45 -0.11
N PHE A 69 5.70 8.75 -1.27
CA PHE A 69 5.60 10.11 -1.81
C PHE A 69 4.49 10.90 -1.11
N SER A 70 4.54 10.95 0.22
CA SER A 70 3.58 11.58 1.12
C SER A 70 4.29 12.01 2.41
N ASN A 71 3.71 12.97 3.13
CA ASN A 71 4.15 13.30 4.48
C ASN A 71 3.91 12.15 5.46
N GLY A 72 2.97 11.25 5.17
CA GLY A 72 2.60 10.17 6.07
C GLY A 72 2.18 8.93 5.30
N LEU A 73 1.00 8.42 5.63
CA LEU A 73 0.39 7.27 4.97
C LEU A 73 0.04 7.59 3.50
N ASN A 74 0.12 6.58 2.65
CA ASN A 74 -0.40 6.60 1.29
C ASN A 74 -1.71 5.78 1.21
N ILE A 75 -2.35 5.76 0.04
CA ILE A 75 -3.66 5.09 -0.15
C ILE A 75 -3.64 3.61 0.29
N PRO A 76 -2.65 2.78 -0.11
CA PRO A 76 -2.51 1.41 0.38
C PRO A 76 -2.50 1.27 1.89
N ASP A 77 -1.80 2.16 2.60
CA ASP A 77 -1.75 2.08 4.06
C ASP A 77 -3.12 2.34 4.68
N ILE A 78 -3.81 3.38 4.22
CA ILE A 78 -5.14 3.75 4.70
C ILE A 78 -6.14 2.62 4.45
N ILE A 79 -6.05 1.97 3.29
CA ILE A 79 -6.87 0.78 2.99
C ILE A 79 -6.53 -0.35 3.96
N SER A 80 -5.24 -0.61 4.22
CA SER A 80 -4.81 -1.67 5.13
C SER A 80 -5.29 -1.42 6.56
N GLU A 81 -5.20 -0.18 7.05
CA GLU A 81 -5.74 0.24 8.36
C GLU A 81 -7.25 0.01 8.44
N HIS A 82 -7.99 0.40 7.41
CA HIS A 82 -9.44 0.21 7.37
C HIS A 82 -9.85 -1.27 7.36
N LEU A 83 -9.02 -2.13 6.75
CA LEU A 83 -9.22 -3.58 6.75
C LEU A 83 -8.77 -4.25 8.05
N GLY A 84 -8.13 -3.52 8.97
CA GLY A 84 -7.48 -4.08 10.16
C GLY A 84 -6.34 -5.04 9.81
N ALA A 85 -5.71 -4.85 8.65
CA ALA A 85 -4.63 -5.68 8.13
C ALA A 85 -3.27 -4.98 8.27
N GLU A 86 -2.21 -5.78 8.35
CA GLU A 86 -0.86 -5.24 8.22
C GLU A 86 -0.66 -4.61 6.82
N PRO A 87 0.06 -3.47 6.69
CA PRO A 87 0.42 -2.93 5.39
C PRO A 87 1.24 -3.90 4.54
N ALA A 88 0.93 -4.00 3.25
CA ALA A 88 1.72 -4.78 2.31
C ALA A 88 3.13 -4.19 2.17
N LEU A 89 4.17 -4.99 2.38
CA LEU A 89 5.56 -4.54 2.25
C LEU A 89 5.96 -4.26 0.78
N PRO A 90 6.93 -3.38 0.53
CA PRO A 90 7.56 -3.27 -0.79
C PRO A 90 8.10 -4.63 -1.24
N TYR A 91 7.88 -4.99 -2.49
CA TYR A 91 8.34 -6.27 -3.04
C TYR A 91 9.85 -6.48 -2.90
N LEU A 92 10.62 -5.41 -3.07
CA LEU A 92 12.09 -5.46 -2.96
C LEU A 92 12.59 -5.46 -1.52
N SER A 93 11.71 -5.34 -0.52
CA SER A 93 12.11 -5.37 0.89
C SER A 93 12.66 -6.75 1.27
N PRO A 94 13.82 -6.84 1.96
CA PRO A 94 14.34 -8.09 2.50
C PRO A 94 13.44 -8.68 3.61
N GLU A 95 12.52 -7.87 4.14
CA GLU A 95 11.55 -8.29 5.15
C GLU A 95 10.34 -9.02 4.55
N LEU A 96 10.12 -8.95 3.22
CA LEU A 96 9.06 -9.67 2.53
C LEU A 96 9.41 -11.17 2.38
N ARG A 97 9.28 -11.90 3.49
CA ARG A 97 9.58 -13.34 3.60
C ARG A 97 8.68 -14.02 4.63
N GLY A 98 8.59 -15.35 4.55
CA GLY A 98 7.76 -16.14 5.47
C GLY A 98 6.31 -15.66 5.48
N ASP A 99 5.72 -15.55 6.66
CA ASP A 99 4.30 -15.18 6.83
C ASP A 99 3.96 -13.79 6.30
N LYS A 100 4.94 -12.90 6.11
CA LYS A 100 4.71 -11.60 5.43
C LYS A 100 4.23 -11.78 4.00
N LEU A 101 4.56 -12.90 3.35
CA LEU A 101 4.00 -13.26 2.06
C LEU A 101 2.50 -13.51 2.12
N LEU A 102 1.90 -13.83 3.28
CA LEU A 102 0.44 -14.06 3.38
C LEU A 102 -0.36 -12.75 3.38
N VAL A 103 0.28 -11.64 3.76
CA VAL A 103 -0.32 -10.29 3.79
C VAL A 103 -0.48 -9.73 2.37
N GLY A 104 0.42 -10.08 1.45
CA GLY A 104 0.48 -9.51 0.12
C GLY A 104 1.79 -8.78 -0.13
N ALA A 105 1.83 -7.94 -1.17
CA ALA A 105 3.01 -7.17 -1.51
C ALA A 105 2.66 -5.96 -2.36
N ASN A 106 3.48 -4.92 -2.22
CA ASN A 106 3.43 -3.73 -3.05
C ASN A 106 4.51 -3.80 -4.13
N PHE A 107 4.10 -3.79 -5.39
CA PHE A 107 4.97 -3.85 -6.57
C PHE A 107 5.15 -2.48 -7.24
N ALA A 108 4.49 -1.43 -6.75
CA ALA A 108 4.50 -0.12 -7.35
C ALA A 108 5.89 0.53 -7.34
N SER A 109 6.12 1.44 -8.28
CA SER A 109 7.39 2.15 -8.40
C SER A 109 7.19 3.55 -8.93
N ALA A 110 7.73 4.55 -8.24
CA ALA A 110 7.62 5.92 -8.66
C ALA A 110 8.22 6.19 -10.05
N GLY A 111 7.57 7.08 -10.80
CA GLY A 111 7.99 7.50 -12.14
C GLY A 111 7.47 6.63 -13.28
N VAL A 112 6.89 5.46 -12.99
CA VAL A 112 6.34 4.57 -14.02
C VAL A 112 5.02 5.10 -14.60
N GLY A 113 4.82 4.86 -15.90
CA GLY A 113 3.54 5.03 -16.58
C GLY A 113 3.03 3.71 -17.15
N ILE A 114 1.91 3.78 -17.87
CA ILE A 114 1.39 2.70 -18.69
C ILE A 114 2.33 2.43 -19.87
N LEU A 115 2.89 3.50 -20.46
CA LEU A 115 3.82 3.40 -21.59
C LEU A 115 5.24 3.10 -21.12
N ASN A 116 5.94 2.24 -21.86
CA ASN A 116 7.31 1.86 -21.56
C ASN A 116 8.32 3.00 -21.72
N ASP A 117 7.99 4.10 -22.39
CA ASP A 117 8.90 5.25 -22.52
C ASP A 117 8.66 6.31 -21.44
N THR A 118 7.64 6.14 -20.60
CA THR A 118 7.38 7.01 -19.46
C THR A 118 8.42 6.76 -18.36
N GLY A 119 8.92 7.85 -17.77
CA GLY A 119 9.81 7.81 -16.61
C GLY A 119 11.30 7.54 -16.93
N VAL A 120 11.70 7.57 -18.20
CA VAL A 120 13.10 7.36 -18.62
C VAL A 120 14.10 8.32 -17.97
N GLN A 121 13.64 9.51 -17.57
CA GLN A 121 14.45 10.51 -16.88
C GLN A 121 14.89 10.10 -15.46
N PHE A 122 14.27 9.07 -14.89
CA PHE A 122 14.54 8.62 -13.51
C PHE A 122 15.61 7.53 -13.42
N VAL A 123 16.34 7.26 -14.51
CA VAL A 123 17.39 6.24 -14.62
C VAL A 123 16.83 4.82 -14.50
N ASN A 124 16.46 4.38 -13.29
CA ASN A 124 15.85 3.06 -13.05
C ASN A 124 14.50 3.21 -12.36
N ILE A 125 13.51 2.46 -12.85
CA ILE A 125 12.17 2.34 -12.29
C ILE A 125 11.64 0.93 -12.58
N ILE A 126 10.68 0.44 -11.80
CA ILE A 126 10.04 -0.86 -12.05
C ILE A 126 8.88 -0.63 -13.01
N ARG A 127 9.09 -0.98 -14.29
CA ARG A 127 8.06 -0.82 -15.32
C ARG A 127 6.87 -1.73 -15.04
N ILE A 128 5.68 -1.39 -15.55
CA ILE A 128 4.48 -2.22 -15.27
C ILE A 128 4.67 -3.69 -15.68
N GLY A 129 5.39 -3.95 -16.78
CA GLY A 129 5.77 -5.31 -17.17
C GLY A 129 6.65 -6.02 -16.14
N ASP A 130 7.55 -5.30 -15.48
CA ASP A 130 8.42 -5.81 -14.42
C ASP A 130 7.66 -6.00 -13.10
N GLN A 131 6.69 -5.12 -12.78
CA GLN A 131 5.80 -5.32 -11.63
C GLN A 131 5.00 -6.62 -11.77
N LEU A 132 4.52 -6.93 -12.98
CA LEU A 132 3.86 -8.21 -13.28
C LEU A 132 4.83 -9.40 -13.25
N GLN A 133 6.10 -9.22 -13.60
CA GLN A 133 7.13 -10.25 -13.43
C GLN A 133 7.41 -10.52 -11.94
N TYR A 134 7.54 -9.48 -11.14
CA TYR A 134 7.69 -9.59 -9.69
C TYR A 134 6.47 -10.23 -9.04
N PHE A 135 5.26 -9.96 -9.52
CA PHE A 135 4.08 -10.68 -9.06
C PHE A 135 4.11 -12.17 -9.41
N ARG A 136 4.58 -12.54 -10.60
CA ARG A 136 4.80 -13.96 -10.95
C ARG A 136 5.85 -14.61 -10.05
N GLU A 137 6.93 -13.91 -9.74
CA GLU A 137 7.95 -14.40 -8.80
C GLU A 137 7.41 -14.52 -7.38
N TYR A 138 6.67 -13.52 -6.90
CA TYR A 138 5.96 -13.56 -5.63
C TYR A 138 5.06 -14.79 -5.53
N GLN A 139 4.26 -15.09 -6.56
CA GLN A 139 3.42 -16.28 -6.57
C GLN A 139 4.22 -17.57 -6.44
N ARG A 140 5.41 -17.67 -7.04
CA ARG A 140 6.32 -18.81 -6.84
C ARG A 140 6.79 -18.92 -5.40
N LYS A 141 7.20 -17.80 -4.79
CA LYS A 141 7.60 -17.75 -3.36
C LYS A 141 6.45 -18.18 -2.45
N LEU A 142 5.24 -17.70 -2.71
CA LEU A 142 4.04 -18.06 -1.95
C LEU A 142 3.70 -19.54 -2.09
N ARG A 143 3.75 -20.11 -3.31
CA ARG A 143 3.53 -21.55 -3.53
C ARG A 143 4.55 -22.42 -2.80
N ALA A 144 5.81 -22.00 -2.76
CA ALA A 144 6.85 -22.69 -2.00
C ALA A 144 6.57 -22.67 -0.49
N LEU A 145 5.90 -21.63 0.02
CA LEU A 145 5.56 -21.48 1.43
C LEU A 145 4.32 -22.30 1.84
N VAL A 146 3.23 -22.22 1.07
CA VAL A 146 1.90 -22.75 1.48
C VAL A 146 1.36 -23.86 0.58
N GLY A 147 2.07 -24.22 -0.49
CA GLY A 147 1.61 -25.15 -1.52
C GLY A 147 0.72 -24.49 -2.59
N GLU A 148 0.58 -25.18 -3.73
CA GLU A 148 -0.10 -24.67 -4.92
C GLU A 148 -1.58 -24.30 -4.67
N GLU A 149 -2.36 -25.19 -4.07
CA GLU A 149 -3.79 -24.99 -3.85
C GLU A 149 -4.09 -23.84 -2.89
N GLN A 150 -3.29 -23.71 -1.82
CA GLN A 150 -3.46 -22.60 -0.88
C GLN A 150 -3.01 -21.28 -1.48
N ALA A 151 -1.88 -21.25 -2.20
CA ALA A 151 -1.41 -20.05 -2.88
C ALA A 151 -2.44 -19.55 -3.90
N LYS A 152 -3.05 -20.45 -4.67
CA LYS A 152 -4.13 -20.12 -5.62
C LYS A 152 -5.35 -19.52 -4.92
N ARG A 153 -5.76 -20.08 -3.77
CA ARG A 153 -6.86 -19.54 -2.97
C ARG A 153 -6.56 -18.13 -2.45
N ILE A 154 -5.35 -17.91 -1.92
CA ILE A 154 -4.92 -16.59 -1.43
C ILE A 154 -4.94 -15.56 -2.57
N VAL A 155 -4.33 -15.90 -3.72
CA VAL A 155 -4.24 -14.99 -4.87
C VAL A 155 -5.61 -14.66 -5.44
N ASN A 156 -6.48 -15.65 -5.61
CA ASN A 156 -7.84 -15.43 -6.14
C ASN A 156 -8.75 -14.68 -5.16
N GLY A 157 -8.49 -14.81 -3.86
CA GLY A 157 -9.21 -14.10 -2.80
C GLY A 157 -8.64 -12.73 -2.47
N ALA A 158 -7.59 -12.28 -3.14
CA ALA A 158 -6.90 -11.03 -2.79
C ALA A 158 -7.73 -9.78 -3.11
N LEU A 159 -7.34 -8.66 -2.50
CA LEU A 159 -7.66 -7.32 -2.98
C LEU A 159 -6.52 -6.86 -3.91
N VAL A 160 -6.86 -6.17 -5.00
CA VAL A 160 -5.87 -5.63 -5.93
C VAL A 160 -6.14 -4.14 -6.14
N LEU A 161 -5.11 -3.32 -5.91
CA LEU A 161 -5.11 -1.88 -6.23
C LEU A 161 -4.13 -1.61 -7.35
N ILE A 162 -4.56 -0.85 -8.36
CA ILE A 162 -3.73 -0.45 -9.50
C ILE A 162 -3.86 1.06 -9.70
N THR A 163 -2.76 1.81 -9.68
CA THR A 163 -2.75 3.26 -9.97
C THR A 163 -1.67 3.62 -10.98
N LEU A 164 -2.08 4.00 -12.19
CA LEU A 164 -1.18 4.34 -13.30
C LEU A 164 -1.82 5.40 -14.20
N GLY A 165 -1.01 6.01 -15.06
CA GLY A 165 -1.47 6.90 -16.14
C GLY A 165 -1.11 8.37 -15.92
N GLY A 166 -1.01 8.82 -14.66
CA GLY A 166 -0.68 10.21 -14.35
C GLY A 166 0.66 10.64 -14.97
N ASN A 167 1.67 9.78 -14.86
CA ASN A 167 2.99 10.05 -15.43
C ASN A 167 2.99 10.10 -16.97
N ASP A 168 2.13 9.33 -17.65
CA ASP A 168 2.03 9.37 -19.11
C ASP A 168 1.48 10.71 -19.60
N PHE A 169 0.45 11.23 -18.91
CA PHE A 169 -0.09 12.57 -19.20
C PHE A 169 0.94 13.67 -18.96
N VAL A 170 1.66 13.63 -17.83
CA VAL A 170 2.71 14.60 -17.51
C VAL A 170 3.83 14.55 -18.56
N ASN A 171 4.26 13.35 -18.95
CA ASN A 171 5.32 13.18 -19.94
C ASN A 171 4.90 13.72 -21.32
N LEU A 172 3.66 13.46 -21.74
CA LEU A 172 3.10 14.01 -22.98
C LEU A 172 3.08 15.54 -22.95
N LEU A 173 2.53 16.15 -21.89
CA LEU A 173 2.44 17.60 -21.77
C LEU A 173 3.84 18.26 -21.79
N TYR A 174 4.80 17.67 -21.07
CA TYR A 174 6.17 18.13 -21.06
C TYR A 174 6.81 18.11 -22.46
N ASN A 175 6.56 17.07 -23.24
CA ASN A 175 7.06 16.97 -24.61
C ASN A 175 6.40 17.99 -25.54
N LEU A 176 5.10 18.26 -25.40
CA LEU A 176 4.41 19.30 -26.18
C LEU A 176 4.98 20.70 -25.89
N ILE A 177 5.15 21.05 -24.62
CA ILE A 177 5.74 22.34 -24.22
C ILE A 177 7.16 22.50 -24.78
N LYS A 178 7.97 21.43 -24.79
CA LYS A 178 9.31 21.44 -25.39
C LYS A 178 9.30 21.68 -26.90
N LEU A 179 8.22 21.29 -27.58
CA LEU A 179 8.04 21.50 -29.02
C LEU A 179 7.42 22.87 -29.34
N GLY A 180 7.12 23.70 -28.32
CA GLY A 180 6.53 25.03 -28.50
C GLY A 180 5.06 25.00 -28.91
N LEU A 181 4.34 23.91 -28.57
CA LEU A 181 2.90 23.73 -28.80
C LEU A 181 2.07 24.10 -27.57
#